data_AF-A0A7S0G5S3-F1
#
_entry.id   AF-A0A7S0G5S3-F1
#
_cell.length_a   1.000
_cell.length_b   1.000
_cell.length_c   1.000
_cell.angle_alpha   90.00
_cell.angle_beta   90.00
_cell.angle_gamma   90.00
#
_symmetry.space_group_name_H-M   'P 1'
#
loop_
_entity.id
_entity.type
_entity.pdbx_description
1 polymer ?
#
loop_
_entity_poly.entity_id
_entity_poly.type
_entity_poly.pdbx_seq_one_letter_code
_entity_poly.pdbx_strand_id
1 'polypeptide(L)'
;VEDGGLGYPKLLEVVEAPPTAELEPLTSTYVQTDEADMGMTYDELSWFGRLRKIDRCGPQDMFLKLLRVWDHLKPSQVAQKVKFFFRMYSINRHKMTTLTPSYHAENYSPEDNRFDLRQFLYPTQWNWPFTRIDSLVKQMEPKSSDAPDE
;
A
#
# COMPACT_ATOMS: atom_id res chain seq x y z
N VAL A 1 -16.72 35.07 -13.20
CA VAL A 1 -17.38 33.84 -13.68
C VAL A 1 -17.86 33.14 -12.43
N GLU A 2 -19.17 33.02 -12.26
CA GLU A 2 -19.79 32.36 -11.11
C GLU A 2 -19.47 30.87 -11.20
N ASP A 3 -18.30 30.47 -10.68
CA ASP A 3 -17.86 29.09 -10.65
C ASP A 3 -18.72 28.31 -9.64
N GLY A 4 -19.48 27.35 -10.16
CA GLY A 4 -20.44 26.51 -9.44
C GLY A 4 -19.83 25.56 -8.42
N GLY A 5 -19.19 26.11 -7.38
CA GLY A 5 -18.76 25.40 -6.18
C GLY A 5 -19.69 25.65 -4.98
N LEU A 6 -19.43 24.98 -3.86
CA LEU A 6 -20.22 25.07 -2.62
C LEU A 6 -20.07 26.43 -1.87
N GLY A 7 -19.43 27.44 -2.47
CA GLY A 7 -19.24 28.76 -1.85
C GLY A 7 -18.12 28.85 -0.80
N TYR A 8 -17.21 27.87 -0.74
CA TYR A 8 -16.10 27.83 0.23
C TYR A 8 -14.74 28.03 -0.46
N PRO A 9 -14.27 29.28 -0.67
CA PRO A 9 -13.04 29.56 -1.40
C PRO A 9 -11.78 29.00 -0.72
N LYS A 10 -11.81 28.87 0.62
CA LYS A 10 -10.69 28.32 1.39
C LYS A 10 -10.39 26.85 1.11
N LEU A 11 -11.34 26.08 0.56
CA LEU A 11 -11.07 24.68 0.20
C LEU A 11 -10.04 24.57 -0.93
N LEU A 12 -9.96 25.58 -1.82
CA LEU A 12 -8.96 25.58 -2.87
C LEU A 12 -7.55 25.67 -2.28
N GLU A 13 -7.34 26.58 -1.31
CA GLU A 13 -6.06 26.72 -0.60
C GLU A 13 -5.64 25.41 0.10
N VAL A 14 -6.59 24.64 0.64
CA VAL A 14 -6.30 23.35 1.30
C VAL A 14 -5.92 22.27 0.31
N VAL A 15 -6.61 22.16 -0.82
CA VAL A 15 -6.31 21.14 -1.85
C VAL A 15 -4.96 21.41 -2.53
N GLU A 16 -4.57 22.68 -2.66
CA GLU A 16 -3.29 23.08 -3.25
C GLU A 16 -2.12 22.98 -2.28
N ALA A 17 -2.37 22.82 -0.97
CA ALA A 17 -1.32 22.69 0.03
C ALA A 17 -0.60 21.33 -0.05
N PRO A 18 0.73 21.28 0.16
CA PRO A 18 1.46 20.01 0.23
C PRO A 18 0.97 19.10 1.37
N PRO A 19 0.77 17.79 1.13
CA PRO A 19 0.32 16.84 2.15
C PRO A 19 1.50 16.43 3.07
N THR A 20 1.86 17.32 4.01
CA THR A 20 3.01 17.11 4.91
C THR A 20 2.61 17.01 6.36
N ALA A 21 3.24 16.11 7.11
CA ALA A 21 3.15 16.09 8.56
C ALA A 21 4.24 17.01 9.14
N GLU A 22 3.84 18.11 9.78
CA GLU A 22 4.76 19.09 10.38
C GLU A 22 5.32 18.62 11.75
N LEU A 23 5.80 17.38 11.82
CA LEU A 23 6.27 16.74 13.06
C LEU A 23 7.79 16.72 13.20
N GLU A 24 8.51 16.95 12.09
CA GLU A 24 9.97 16.99 12.04
C GLU A 24 10.47 18.35 11.49
N PRO A 25 11.69 18.79 11.85
CA PRO A 25 12.24 20.05 11.34
C PRO A 25 12.38 20.03 9.82
N LEU A 26 11.73 20.97 9.15
CA LEU A 26 11.89 21.18 7.72
C LEU A 26 13.31 21.69 7.42
N THR A 27 13.96 21.08 6.43
CA THR A 27 15.26 21.55 5.92
C THR A 27 15.15 21.84 4.43
N SER A 28 16.16 22.48 3.84
CA SER A 28 16.18 22.75 2.40
C SER A 28 16.13 21.49 1.53
N THR A 29 16.40 20.31 2.09
CA THR A 29 16.45 19.03 1.37
C THR A 29 15.45 17.99 1.86
N TYR A 30 14.67 18.28 2.92
CA TYR A 30 13.78 17.30 3.53
C TYR A 30 12.41 17.90 3.79
N VAL A 31 11.42 17.26 3.18
CA VAL A 31 9.99 17.52 3.36
C VAL A 31 9.32 16.18 3.62
N GLN A 32 8.64 16.05 4.76
CA GLN A 32 7.97 14.81 5.16
C GLN A 32 6.62 14.69 4.46
N THR A 33 6.60 14.07 3.27
CA THR A 33 5.34 13.70 2.61
C THR A 33 4.85 12.35 3.11
N ASP A 34 3.53 12.21 3.22
CA ASP A 34 2.86 11.01 3.70
C ASP A 34 3.15 9.76 2.85
N GLU A 35 3.10 9.86 1.52
CA GLU A 35 3.39 8.74 0.61
C GLU A 35 4.85 8.29 0.67
N ALA A 36 5.78 9.21 0.89
CA ALA A 36 7.19 8.89 1.06
C ALA A 36 7.42 8.13 2.38
N ASP A 37 6.80 8.57 3.47
CA ASP A 37 6.87 7.90 4.77
C ASP A 37 6.18 6.52 4.74
N MET A 38 5.02 6.42 4.07
CA MET A 38 4.33 5.15 3.87
C MET A 38 5.10 4.18 2.97
N GLY A 39 5.96 4.66 2.07
CA GLY A 39 6.70 3.85 1.09
C GLY A 39 5.84 3.32 -0.06
N MET A 40 4.65 3.89 -0.28
CA MET A 40 3.72 3.58 -1.37
C MET A 40 2.73 4.73 -1.59
N THR A 41 2.19 4.84 -2.79
CA THR A 41 1.20 5.88 -3.10
C THR A 41 -0.20 5.49 -2.61
N TYR A 42 -1.11 6.48 -2.49
CA TYR A 42 -2.51 6.25 -2.16
C TYR A 42 -3.24 5.41 -3.22
N ASP A 43 -2.84 5.51 -4.48
CA ASP A 43 -3.37 4.68 -5.57
C ASP A 43 -2.97 3.21 -5.39
N GLU A 44 -1.69 2.95 -5.08
CA GLU A 44 -1.20 1.61 -4.78
C GLU A 44 -1.89 1.03 -3.54
N LEU A 45 -2.03 1.83 -2.48
CA LEU A 45 -2.70 1.42 -1.25
C LEU A 45 -4.18 1.07 -1.49
N SER A 46 -4.86 1.81 -2.37
CA SER A 46 -6.24 1.54 -2.78
C SER A 46 -6.35 0.20 -3.50
N TRP A 47 -5.42 -0.13 -4.38
CA TRP A 47 -5.32 -1.46 -5.01
C TRP A 47 -5.17 -2.57 -3.98
N PHE A 48 -4.21 -2.43 -3.05
CA PHE A 48 -3.98 -3.43 -2.01
C PHE A 48 -5.19 -3.61 -1.09
N GLY A 49 -5.86 -2.51 -0.71
CA GLY A 49 -7.05 -2.53 0.12
C GLY A 49 -8.20 -3.34 -0.50
N ARG A 50 -8.53 -3.05 -1.76
CA ARG A 50 -9.59 -3.76 -2.51
C ARG A 50 -9.22 -5.22 -2.73
N LEU A 51 -7.99 -5.50 -3.17
CA LEU A 51 -7.53 -6.87 -3.40
C LEU A 51 -7.55 -7.73 -2.13
N ARG A 52 -7.13 -7.17 -0.99
CA ARG A 52 -7.13 -7.87 0.31
C ARG A 52 -8.55 -8.20 0.78
N LYS A 53 -9.47 -7.24 0.70
CA LYS A 53 -10.78 -7.33 1.37
C LYS A 53 -11.90 -7.83 0.47
N ILE A 54 -12.04 -7.26 -0.72
CA ILE A 54 -13.13 -7.59 -1.65
C ILE A 54 -12.79 -8.88 -2.40
N ASP A 55 -11.61 -8.92 -2.99
CA ASP A 55 -11.14 -10.05 -3.80
C ASP A 55 -10.54 -11.19 -2.96
N ARG A 56 -10.38 -10.97 -1.65
CA ARG A 56 -9.89 -11.94 -0.66
C ARG A 56 -8.50 -12.50 -0.98
N CYS A 57 -7.65 -11.71 -1.62
CA CYS A 57 -6.32 -12.14 -2.01
C CYS A 57 -5.35 -12.13 -0.83
N GLY A 58 -4.67 -13.26 -0.61
CA GLY A 58 -3.44 -13.31 0.19
C GLY A 58 -2.23 -12.76 -0.60
N PRO A 59 -1.01 -12.78 -0.02
CA PRO A 59 0.17 -12.20 -0.66
C PRO A 59 0.45 -12.76 -2.06
N GLN A 60 0.39 -14.08 -2.22
CA GLN A 60 0.66 -14.72 -3.51
C GLN A 60 -0.39 -14.38 -4.57
N ASP A 61 -1.67 -14.45 -4.23
CA ASP A 61 -2.76 -14.16 -5.17
C ASP A 61 -2.77 -12.68 -5.58
N MET A 62 -2.49 -11.79 -4.61
CA MET A 62 -2.37 -10.37 -4.86
C MET A 62 -1.23 -10.09 -5.83
N PHE A 63 -0.07 -10.70 -5.62
CA PHE A 63 1.07 -10.62 -6.54
C PHE A 63 0.68 -11.06 -7.96
N LEU A 64 0.08 -12.25 -8.11
CA LEU A 64 -0.30 -12.76 -9.43
C LEU A 64 -1.34 -11.89 -10.15
N LYS A 65 -2.29 -11.30 -9.40
CA LYS A 65 -3.27 -10.37 -9.97
C LYS A 65 -2.61 -9.07 -10.41
N LEU A 66 -1.78 -8.48 -9.56
CA LEU A 66 -1.12 -7.21 -9.85
C LEU A 66 -0.15 -7.32 -11.03
N LEU A 67 0.54 -8.46 -11.20
CA LEU A 67 1.35 -8.71 -12.40
C LEU A 67 0.58 -8.55 -13.71
N ARG A 68 -0.73 -8.84 -13.72
CA ARG A 68 -1.56 -8.73 -14.92
C ARG A 68 -2.09 -7.32 -15.16
N VAL A 69 -2.18 -6.52 -14.09
CA VAL A 69 -2.79 -5.18 -14.10
C VAL A 69 -1.74 -4.09 -14.19
N TRP A 70 -0.59 -4.28 -13.55
CA TRP A 70 0.53 -3.33 -13.54
C TRP A 70 1.59 -3.76 -14.57
N ASP A 71 1.26 -3.57 -15.84
CA ASP A 71 2.11 -3.85 -16.99
C ASP A 71 3.41 -3.01 -17.04
N HIS A 72 3.41 -1.85 -16.39
CA HIS A 72 4.54 -0.94 -16.29
C HIS A 72 5.60 -1.34 -15.26
N LEU A 73 5.36 -2.38 -14.43
CA LEU A 73 6.30 -2.83 -13.39
C LEU A 73 6.84 -4.22 -13.67
N LYS A 74 8.12 -4.43 -13.35
CA LYS A 74 8.75 -5.74 -13.41
C LYS A 74 8.21 -6.66 -12.30
N PRO A 75 8.14 -7.99 -12.51
CA PRO A 75 7.75 -8.92 -11.47
C PRO A 75 8.47 -8.75 -10.13
N SER A 76 9.78 -8.49 -10.14
CA SER A 76 10.55 -8.22 -8.92
C SER A 76 10.05 -6.97 -8.16
N GLN A 77 9.66 -5.91 -8.86
CA GLN A 77 9.14 -4.68 -8.26
C GLN A 77 7.74 -4.89 -7.65
N VAL A 78 6.85 -5.58 -8.37
CA VAL A 78 5.52 -5.92 -7.86
C VAL A 78 5.64 -6.79 -6.60
N ALA A 79 6.55 -7.77 -6.60
CA ALA A 79 6.82 -8.62 -5.45
C ALA A 79 7.29 -7.80 -4.23
N GLN A 80 8.21 -6.85 -4.42
CA GLN A 80 8.67 -5.97 -3.34
C GLN A 80 7.52 -5.17 -2.73
N LYS A 81 6.68 -4.55 -3.56
CA LYS A 81 5.53 -3.75 -3.10
C LYS A 81 4.52 -4.59 -2.33
N VAL A 82 4.15 -5.77 -2.84
CA VAL A 82 3.22 -6.68 -2.15
C VAL A 82 3.78 -7.16 -0.81
N LYS A 83 5.05 -7.55 -0.76
CA LYS A 83 5.71 -7.99 0.48
C LYS A 83 5.76 -6.87 1.51
N PHE A 84 6.11 -5.67 1.06
CA PHE A 84 6.17 -4.49 1.92
C PHE A 84 4.79 -4.15 2.50
N PHE A 85 3.73 -4.16 1.68
CA PHE A 85 2.35 -3.99 2.14
C PHE A 85 1.96 -5.01 3.23
N PHE A 86 2.13 -6.31 2.98
CA PHE A 86 1.72 -7.33 3.95
C PHE A 86 2.56 -7.30 5.23
N ARG A 87 3.84 -6.96 5.14
CA ARG A 87 4.70 -6.75 6.31
C ARG A 87 4.18 -5.58 7.15
N MET A 88 3.95 -4.41 6.55
CA MET A 88 3.45 -3.24 7.27
C MET A 88 2.04 -3.43 7.81
N TYR A 89 1.15 -4.06 7.04
CA TYR A 89 -0.17 -4.47 7.49
C TYR A 89 -0.08 -5.35 8.75
N SER A 90 0.76 -6.39 8.71
CA SER A 90 0.88 -7.35 9.82
C SER A 90 1.48 -6.72 11.09
N ILE A 91 2.47 -5.84 10.95
CA ILE A 91 3.07 -5.10 12.06
C ILE A 91 2.03 -4.18 12.71
N ASN A 92 1.28 -3.44 11.89
CA ASN A 92 0.38 -2.40 12.37
C ASN A 92 -1.04 -2.87 12.67
N ARG A 93 -1.40 -4.13 12.42
CA ARG A 93 -2.80 -4.59 12.57
C ARG A 93 -3.34 -4.40 13.98
N HIS A 94 -2.48 -4.51 15.01
CA HIS A 94 -2.87 -4.25 16.39
C HIS A 94 -3.46 -2.85 16.59
N LYS A 95 -3.08 -1.83 15.79
CA LYS A 95 -3.66 -0.49 15.87
C LYS A 95 -5.16 -0.48 15.53
N MET A 96 -5.63 -1.45 14.74
CA MET A 96 -7.03 -1.56 14.35
C MET A 96 -7.94 -2.05 15.48
N THR A 97 -7.40 -2.74 16.49
CA THR A 97 -8.22 -3.27 17.60
C THR A 97 -8.66 -2.17 18.55
N THR A 98 -7.95 -1.05 18.58
CA THR A 98 -8.23 0.14 19.41
C THR A 98 -8.58 1.37 18.57
N LEU A 99 -8.81 1.21 17.26
CA LEU A 99 -9.16 2.34 16.40
C LEU A 99 -10.56 2.86 16.75
N THR A 100 -10.73 4.18 16.72
CA THR A 100 -12.03 4.83 16.94
C THR A 100 -13.07 4.30 15.94
N PRO A 101 -14.31 3.98 16.37
CA PRO A 101 -15.39 3.62 15.46
C PRO A 101 -15.62 4.70 14.41
N SER A 102 -15.79 4.30 13.16
CA SER A 102 -15.93 5.21 12.02
C SER A 102 -17.20 4.91 11.21
N TYR A 103 -17.65 5.92 10.44
CA TYR A 103 -18.75 5.74 9.50
C TYR A 103 -18.35 4.75 8.40
N HIS A 104 -19.24 3.80 8.10
CA HIS A 104 -19.00 2.82 7.05
C HIS A 104 -19.34 3.43 5.67
N ALA A 105 -18.32 3.73 4.87
CA ALA A 105 -18.47 4.24 3.51
C ALA A 105 -17.97 3.27 2.42
N GLU A 106 -17.01 2.40 2.75
CA GLU A 106 -16.28 1.59 1.76
C GLU A 106 -16.32 0.10 2.08
N ASN A 107 -16.56 -0.71 1.04
CA ASN A 107 -16.65 -2.18 1.14
C ASN A 107 -15.29 -2.86 1.40
N TYR A 108 -14.19 -2.11 1.38
CA TYR A 108 -12.85 -2.61 1.70
C TYR A 108 -12.31 -2.12 3.06
N SER A 109 -13.19 -1.57 3.91
CA SER A 109 -12.82 -1.07 5.25
C SER A 109 -12.05 -2.13 6.06
N PRO A 110 -10.95 -1.74 6.75
CA PRO A 110 -10.19 -2.63 7.62
C PRO A 110 -10.73 -2.71 9.06
N GLU A 111 -11.87 -2.09 9.37
CA GLU A 111 -12.45 -1.96 10.71
C GLU A 111 -12.64 -3.33 11.40
N ASP A 112 -12.08 -3.49 12.60
CA ASP A 112 -11.93 -4.80 13.26
C ASP A 112 -13.09 -5.16 14.22
N ASN A 113 -13.94 -4.22 14.63
CA ASN A 113 -15.02 -4.52 15.57
C ASN A 113 -16.19 -5.24 14.91
N ARG A 114 -16.48 -4.98 13.63
CA ARG A 114 -17.69 -5.49 12.96
C ARG A 114 -17.44 -5.98 11.53
N PHE A 115 -16.59 -5.32 10.76
CA PHE A 115 -16.57 -5.53 9.31
C PHE A 115 -15.44 -6.43 8.79
N ASP A 116 -14.23 -6.33 9.34
CA ASP A 116 -13.04 -7.08 8.94
C ASP A 116 -12.40 -7.80 10.12
N LEU A 117 -13.11 -8.78 10.67
CA LEU A 117 -12.63 -9.61 11.78
C LEU A 117 -11.38 -10.39 11.34
N ARG A 118 -10.22 -10.08 11.94
CA ARG A 118 -8.93 -10.67 11.59
C ARG A 118 -8.10 -10.93 12.85
N GLN A 119 -7.09 -11.78 12.71
CA GLN A 119 -6.05 -11.83 13.74
C GLN A 119 -5.32 -10.47 13.80
N PHE A 120 -4.73 -10.14 14.94
CA PHE A 120 -3.91 -8.94 15.10
C PHE A 120 -2.45 -9.24 15.44
N LEU A 121 -2.15 -10.48 15.86
CA LEU A 121 -0.79 -10.97 16.08
C LEU A 121 -0.39 -11.91 14.94
N TYR A 122 0.32 -11.38 13.95
CA TYR A 122 0.77 -12.14 12.77
C TYR A 122 2.28 -12.40 12.80
N PRO A 123 2.75 -13.48 12.15
CA PRO A 123 4.15 -13.61 11.76
C PRO A 123 4.49 -12.63 10.64
N THR A 124 5.20 -11.56 10.96
CA THR A 124 5.47 -10.43 10.05
C THR A 124 6.40 -10.77 8.88
N GLN A 125 7.10 -11.90 8.95
CA GLN A 125 7.99 -12.37 7.90
C GLN A 125 7.25 -13.08 6.76
N TRP A 126 6.03 -13.58 6.99
CA TRP A 126 5.22 -14.28 5.98
C TRP A 126 6.02 -15.32 5.18
N ASN A 127 6.84 -16.13 5.87
CA ASN A 127 7.89 -16.96 5.28
C ASN A 127 7.41 -17.80 4.10
N TRP A 128 6.32 -18.54 4.27
CA TRP A 128 5.80 -19.44 3.23
C TRP A 128 5.34 -18.69 1.97
N PRO A 129 4.39 -17.73 2.02
CA PRO A 129 3.95 -17.04 0.82
C PRO A 129 5.04 -16.15 0.21
N PHE A 130 5.95 -15.57 1.00
CA PHE A 130 7.04 -14.75 0.45
C PHE A 130 8.05 -15.59 -0.30
N THR A 131 8.43 -16.77 0.22
CA THR A 131 9.29 -17.73 -0.49
C THR A 131 8.64 -18.20 -1.80
N ARG A 132 7.31 -18.37 -1.78
CA ARG A 132 6.56 -18.75 -2.97
C ARG A 132 6.59 -17.66 -4.04
N ILE A 133 6.40 -16.40 -3.65
CA ILE A 133 6.55 -15.24 -4.55
C ILE A 133 7.96 -15.19 -5.13
N ASP A 134 9.01 -15.35 -4.32
CA ASP A 134 10.40 -15.34 -4.81
C ASP A 134 10.66 -16.43 -5.85
N SER A 135 10.12 -17.62 -5.63
CA SER A 135 10.22 -18.73 -6.58
C SER A 135 9.54 -18.40 -7.91
N LEU A 136 8.38 -17.73 -7.87
CA LEU A 136 7.66 -17.31 -9.07
C LEU A 136 8.41 -16.19 -9.82
N VAL A 137 8.91 -15.18 -9.10
CA VAL A 137 9.74 -14.11 -9.69
C VAL A 137 10.96 -14.71 -10.39
N LYS A 138 11.67 -15.66 -9.74
CA LYS A 138 12.83 -16.34 -10.35
C LYS A 138 12.49 -17.12 -11.63
N GLN A 139 11.27 -17.65 -11.74
CA GLN A 139 10.81 -18.34 -12.95
C GLN A 139 10.48 -17.37 -14.08
N MET A 140 9.95 -16.19 -13.75
CA MET A 140 9.55 -15.16 -14.72
C MET A 140 10.73 -14.30 -15.18
N GLU A 141 11.67 -14.04 -14.28
CA GLU A 141 12.91 -13.29 -14.51
C GLU A 141 14.10 -14.24 -14.33
N PRO A 142 14.33 -15.19 -15.26
CA PRO A 142 15.56 -15.98 -15.20
C PRO A 142 16.75 -15.03 -15.28
N LYS A 143 17.79 -15.31 -14.50
CA LYS A 143 19.05 -14.53 -14.52
C LYS A 143 19.46 -14.34 -15.98
N SER A 144 19.57 -13.09 -16.44
CA SER A 144 20.32 -12.78 -17.64
C SER A 144 21.70 -13.41 -17.46
N SER A 145 22.04 -14.37 -18.31
CA SER A 145 23.36 -14.96 -18.37
C SER A 145 24.40 -13.84 -18.49
N ASP A 146 25.32 -13.78 -17.53
CA ASP A 146 26.64 -13.19 -17.57
C ASP A 146 26.90 -12.23 -18.74
N ALA A 147 26.74 -10.92 -18.50
CA ALA A 147 27.55 -9.95 -19.21
C ALA A 147 28.96 -10.02 -18.58
N PRO A 148 30.03 -10.30 -19.35
CA PRO A 148 31.37 -10.27 -18.79
C PRO A 148 31.67 -8.84 -18.35
N ASP A 149 32.15 -8.70 -17.11
CA ASP A 149 32.74 -7.47 -16.61
C ASP A 149 33.96 -7.14 -17.49
N GLU A 150 33.88 -6.07 -18.28
CA GLU A 150 35.04 -5.34 -18.83
C GLU A 150 35.55 -4.31 -17.83
#